data_AF-A0A9D5ICN1-F1
#
_entry.id   AF-A0A9D5ICN1-F1
#
_cell.length_a   1.000
_cell.length_b   1.000
_cell.length_c   1.000
_cell.angle_alpha   90.00
_cell.angle_beta   90.00
_cell.angle_gamma   90.00
#
_symmetry.space_group_name_H-M   'P 1'
#
loop_
_entity.id
_entity.type
_entity.pdbx_description
1 polymer ?
#
loop_
_entity_poly.entity_id
_entity_poly.type
_entity_poly.pdbx_seq_one_letter_code
_entity_poly.pdbx_strand_id
1 'polypeptide(L)'
;MLIVLPQTTHPTAEHPPAAAPLRAVRLAPGMAPASPLYARQRDAAGAATPRSAAVQPARTPPSTHGAGEAQPASMRGLTIDLRRRHTEELADRIRVRAELLPEQERALLEAVYQHGQRLGQVALMMRVSPRTARRRVRGLITRVLSDGFIYVARHRGGWSPRFASVASRVFIEGMTIRGAARASGQSYHTCRCVCAAVRQMLRALPAGGAGRAPVGPGRLPAGDGEGA
;
A
#
# COMPACT_ATOMS: atom_id res chain seq x y z
N MET A 1 -41.38 46.80 24.44
CA MET A 1 -40.88 45.45 24.09
C MET A 1 -39.36 45.55 24.06
N LEU A 2 -38.70 45.27 25.20
CA LEU A 2 -37.25 45.44 25.39
C LEU A 2 -36.55 44.11 25.09
N ILE A 3 -35.67 44.13 24.09
CA ILE A 3 -34.86 42.97 23.68
C ILE A 3 -33.62 42.95 24.58
N VAL A 4 -33.57 41.98 25.50
CA VAL A 4 -32.41 41.72 26.37
C VAL A 4 -31.44 40.83 25.61
N LEU A 5 -30.26 41.33 25.29
CA LEU A 5 -29.18 40.56 24.67
C LEU A 5 -28.41 39.75 25.74
N PRO A 6 -28.04 38.49 25.46
CA PRO A 6 -27.26 37.67 26.38
C PRO A 6 -25.81 38.14 26.43
N GLN A 7 -25.31 38.34 27.65
CA GLN A 7 -23.92 38.66 27.97
C GLN A 7 -23.02 37.48 27.62
N THR A 8 -22.08 37.70 26.70
CA THR A 8 -20.99 36.74 26.41
C THR A 8 -19.97 36.77 27.54
N THR A 9 -19.99 35.75 28.40
CA THR A 9 -18.94 35.53 29.40
C THR A 9 -17.64 35.15 28.70
N HIS A 10 -16.62 36.00 28.86
CA HIS A 10 -15.25 35.71 28.43
C HIS A 10 -14.70 34.48 29.18
N PRO A 11 -14.02 33.55 28.50
CA PRO A 11 -13.30 32.48 29.18
C PRO A 11 -12.11 33.06 29.95
N THR A 12 -12.16 32.88 31.28
CA THR A 12 -11.07 33.14 32.22
C THR A 12 -9.80 32.44 31.72
N ALA A 13 -8.72 33.21 31.60
CA ALA A 13 -7.39 32.71 31.32
C ALA A 13 -6.94 31.77 32.45
N GLU A 14 -7.10 30.46 32.24
CA GLU A 14 -6.49 29.45 33.09
C GLU A 14 -4.97 29.57 33.02
N HIS A 15 -4.40 29.77 34.20
CA HIS A 15 -2.98 29.68 34.48
C HIS A 15 -2.41 28.37 33.91
N PRO A 16 -1.31 28.38 33.13
CA PRO A 16 -0.64 27.15 32.76
C PRO A 16 -0.10 26.47 34.03
N PRO A 17 -0.38 25.16 34.24
CA PRO A 17 0.20 24.44 35.36
C PRO A 17 1.73 24.44 35.23
N ALA A 18 2.40 24.67 36.37
CA ALA A 18 3.84 24.68 36.51
C ALA A 18 4.49 23.51 35.75
N ALA A 19 5.47 23.86 34.91
CA ALA A 19 6.23 22.93 34.09
C ALA A 19 6.76 21.78 34.95
N ALA A 20 6.25 20.58 34.71
CA ALA A 20 6.83 19.35 35.24
C ALA A 20 8.31 19.29 34.83
N PRO A 21 9.23 18.89 35.72
CA PRO A 21 10.64 18.76 35.37
C PRO A 21 10.73 17.77 34.21
N LEU A 22 11.33 18.23 33.11
CA LEU A 22 11.66 17.44 31.94
C LEU A 22 12.41 16.19 32.42
N ARG A 23 11.69 15.06 32.52
CA ARG A 23 12.33 13.76 32.63
C ARG A 23 13.22 13.64 31.40
N ALA A 24 14.53 13.56 31.63
CA ALA A 24 15.51 13.25 30.62
C ALA A 24 15.05 12.00 29.88
N VAL A 25 14.46 12.20 28.70
CA VAL A 25 14.25 11.15 27.72
C VAL A 25 15.66 10.70 27.37
N ARG A 26 16.08 9.56 27.93
CA ARG A 26 17.22 8.81 27.42
C ARG A 26 16.93 8.56 25.94
N LEU A 27 17.51 9.40 25.08
CA LEU A 27 17.71 9.11 23.67
C LEU A 27 18.39 7.74 23.63
N ALA A 28 17.63 6.73 23.25
CA ALA A 28 18.19 5.41 22.95
C ALA A 28 19.23 5.61 21.84
N PRO A 29 20.52 5.29 22.07
CA PRO A 29 21.48 5.27 20.99
C PRO A 29 21.17 4.04 20.13
N GLY A 30 20.79 4.27 18.88
CA GLY A 30 20.66 3.17 17.92
C GLY A 30 19.44 3.23 17.01
N MET A 31 19.16 4.37 16.37
CA MET A 31 18.41 4.34 15.11
C MET A 31 19.36 3.82 14.03
N ALA A 32 19.50 2.50 13.97
CA ALA A 32 20.21 1.81 12.91
C ALA A 32 19.61 2.21 11.55
N PRO A 33 20.42 2.39 10.51
CA PRO A 33 19.94 2.76 9.19
C PRO A 33 18.93 1.72 8.67
N ALA A 34 17.97 2.22 7.89
CA ALA A 34 16.92 1.51 7.20
C ALA A 34 17.29 0.04 6.86
N SER A 35 16.40 -0.85 7.27
CA SER A 35 16.50 -2.30 7.11
C SER A 35 17.10 -2.74 5.76
N PRO A 36 18.16 -3.57 5.73
CA PRO A 36 18.71 -4.17 4.52
C PRO A 36 17.85 -5.34 3.98
N LEU A 37 16.52 -5.29 4.19
CA LEU A 37 15.61 -6.42 3.96
C LEU A 37 15.26 -6.70 2.48
N TYR A 38 15.97 -6.11 1.53
CA TYR A 38 15.91 -6.49 0.11
C TYR A 38 17.15 -7.25 -0.41
N ALA A 39 18.16 -7.52 0.43
CA ALA A 39 19.41 -8.13 -0.01
C ALA A 39 19.40 -9.66 -0.14
N ARG A 40 18.36 -10.38 0.31
CA ARG A 40 18.38 -11.86 0.46
C ARG A 40 17.40 -12.62 -0.46
N GLN A 41 17.39 -12.26 -1.75
CA GLN A 41 16.67 -13.03 -2.78
C GLN A 41 17.50 -13.17 -4.07
N ARG A 42 18.79 -13.40 -3.88
CA ARG A 42 19.72 -14.04 -4.81
C ARG A 42 20.26 -15.26 -4.06
N ASP A 43 20.67 -16.29 -4.78
CA ASP A 43 21.12 -17.60 -4.26
C ASP A 43 20.02 -18.68 -4.17
N ALA A 44 19.32 -18.91 -5.28
CA ALA A 44 18.91 -20.26 -5.68
C ALA A 44 18.58 -20.28 -7.19
N ALA A 45 19.16 -21.24 -7.90
CA ALA A 45 18.97 -21.56 -9.32
C ALA A 45 19.71 -20.69 -10.35
N GLY A 46 21.04 -20.64 -10.22
CA GLY A 46 21.92 -20.64 -11.38
C GLY A 46 22.03 -22.07 -11.92
N ALA A 47 21.26 -22.39 -12.95
CA ALA A 47 21.57 -23.47 -13.89
C ALA A 47 21.65 -22.80 -15.27
N ALA A 48 22.88 -22.48 -15.67
CA ALA A 48 23.18 -21.88 -16.95
C ALA A 48 22.89 -22.90 -18.06
N THR A 49 21.80 -22.71 -18.79
CA THR A 49 21.60 -23.38 -20.09
C THR A 49 22.53 -22.72 -21.11
N PRO A 50 23.41 -23.45 -21.81
CA PRO A 50 24.19 -22.89 -22.91
C PRO A 50 23.23 -22.49 -24.04
N ARG A 51 23.13 -21.18 -24.29
CA ARG A 51 22.29 -20.61 -25.34
C ARG A 51 23.00 -20.83 -26.67
N SER A 52 22.58 -21.90 -27.36
CA SER A 52 23.04 -22.25 -28.71
C SER A 52 22.83 -21.07 -29.67
N ALA A 53 23.91 -20.68 -30.34
CA ALA A 53 23.97 -19.61 -31.31
C ALA A 53 23.27 -20.03 -32.61
N ALA A 54 21.97 -19.76 -32.71
CA ALA A 54 21.24 -19.87 -33.97
C ALA A 54 21.40 -18.57 -34.77
N VAL A 55 22.02 -18.73 -35.93
CA VAL A 55 22.19 -17.79 -37.04
C VAL A 55 20.87 -17.09 -37.38
N GLN A 56 20.85 -15.74 -37.36
CA GLN A 56 19.74 -14.95 -37.89
C GLN A 56 19.89 -14.80 -39.40
N PRO A 57 18.94 -15.24 -40.23
CA PRO A 57 18.92 -14.94 -41.65
C PRO A 57 18.56 -13.46 -41.91
N ALA A 58 19.09 -12.96 -43.03
CA ALA A 58 19.08 -11.57 -43.46
C ALA A 58 17.68 -10.92 -43.47
N ARG A 59 17.62 -9.69 -42.95
CA ARG A 59 16.44 -8.82 -43.01
C ARG A 59 16.24 -8.31 -44.44
N THR A 60 15.13 -8.68 -45.06
CA THR A 60 14.61 -8.05 -46.27
C THR A 60 14.12 -6.61 -45.96
N PRO A 61 14.39 -5.62 -46.82
CA PRO A 61 13.87 -4.26 -46.67
C PRO A 61 12.35 -4.21 -46.96
N PRO A 62 11.56 -3.42 -46.23
CA PRO A 62 10.15 -3.24 -46.53
C PRO A 62 9.96 -2.41 -47.80
N SER A 63 9.10 -2.92 -48.69
CA SER A 63 8.68 -2.30 -49.94
C SER A 63 8.00 -0.96 -49.73
N THR A 64 8.48 0.03 -50.48
CA THR A 64 7.90 1.35 -50.69
C THR A 64 6.71 1.22 -51.66
N HIS A 65 5.49 1.02 -51.16
CA HIS A 65 4.30 1.13 -51.99
C HIS A 65 3.21 1.97 -51.32
N GLY A 66 2.70 2.93 -52.09
CA GLY A 66 1.32 3.39 -51.97
C GLY A 66 1.12 4.75 -51.34
N ALA A 67 1.49 5.81 -52.05
CA ALA A 67 0.76 7.07 -51.97
C ALA A 67 -0.65 6.84 -52.54
N GLY A 68 -1.70 7.01 -51.73
CA GLY A 68 -3.06 6.91 -52.23
C GLY A 68 -4.14 6.93 -51.15
N GLU A 69 -4.99 7.95 -51.24
CA GLU A 69 -6.31 8.10 -50.62
C GLU A 69 -6.39 8.82 -49.26
N ALA A 70 -6.58 10.13 -49.39
CA ALA A 70 -7.13 11.02 -48.38
C ALA A 70 -8.55 10.56 -47.99
N GLN A 71 -8.64 9.73 -46.96
CA GLN A 71 -9.92 9.37 -46.35
C GLN A 71 -10.52 10.58 -45.61
N PRO A 72 -11.85 10.78 -45.69
CA PRO A 72 -12.54 11.96 -45.19
C PRO A 72 -12.41 12.11 -43.66
N ALA A 73 -11.99 13.30 -43.24
CA ALA A 73 -11.57 13.64 -41.89
C ALA A 73 -12.70 13.78 -40.83
N SER A 74 -13.95 13.46 -41.16
CA SER A 74 -15.10 14.07 -40.44
C SER A 74 -15.99 13.12 -39.61
N MET A 75 -15.57 11.89 -39.30
CA MET A 75 -16.32 11.00 -38.37
C MET A 75 -15.47 10.20 -37.37
N ARG A 76 -14.19 10.58 -37.15
CA ARG A 76 -13.26 9.90 -36.22
C ARG A 76 -13.15 10.55 -34.83
N GLY A 77 -14.24 11.16 -34.33
CA GLY A 77 -14.18 12.04 -33.15
C GLY A 77 -14.63 11.47 -31.81
N LEU A 78 -15.24 10.27 -31.75
CA LEU A 78 -15.91 9.79 -30.52
C LEU A 78 -15.74 8.29 -30.24
N THR A 79 -14.70 7.64 -30.76
CA THR A 79 -14.28 6.36 -30.18
C THR A 79 -13.65 6.66 -28.82
N ILE A 80 -14.49 6.74 -27.79
CA ILE A 80 -14.12 6.83 -26.38
C ILE A 80 -13.08 5.75 -26.12
N ASP A 81 -11.83 6.15 -25.86
CA ASP A 81 -10.76 5.22 -25.59
C ASP A 81 -10.98 4.55 -24.23
N LEU A 82 -11.65 3.39 -24.26
CA LEU A 82 -11.94 2.59 -23.09
C LEU A 82 -10.66 2.15 -22.36
N ARG A 83 -9.48 2.11 -23.04
CA ARG A 83 -8.20 1.78 -22.41
C ARG A 83 -7.74 2.89 -21.47
N ARG A 84 -7.91 4.14 -21.88
CA ARG A 84 -7.63 5.31 -21.05
C ARG A 84 -8.53 5.32 -19.82
N ARG A 85 -9.85 5.15 -20.02
CA ARG A 85 -10.81 5.12 -18.91
C ARG A 85 -10.50 4.04 -17.87
N HIS A 86 -10.18 2.82 -18.30
CA HIS A 86 -9.83 1.74 -17.38
C HIS A 86 -8.53 2.04 -16.60
N THR A 87 -7.60 2.79 -17.21
CA THR A 87 -6.36 3.23 -16.56
C THR A 87 -6.64 4.29 -15.49
N GLU A 88 -7.56 5.23 -15.76
CA GLU A 88 -8.00 6.25 -14.81
C GLU A 88 -8.74 5.63 -13.60
N GLU A 89 -9.68 4.71 -13.85
CA GLU A 89 -10.39 3.98 -12.79
C GLU A 89 -9.45 3.12 -11.92
N LEU A 90 -8.39 2.57 -12.51
CA LEU A 90 -7.36 1.87 -11.76
C LEU A 90 -6.51 2.83 -10.92
N ALA A 91 -6.10 3.97 -11.49
CA ALA A 91 -5.34 4.99 -10.80
C ALA A 91 -6.10 5.54 -9.59
N ASP A 92 -7.40 5.80 -9.75
CA ASP A 92 -8.28 6.24 -8.66
C ASP A 92 -8.38 5.22 -7.53
N ARG A 93 -8.56 3.94 -7.87
CA ARG A 93 -8.55 2.86 -6.86
C ARG A 93 -7.23 2.75 -6.12
N ILE A 94 -6.11 2.93 -6.82
CA ILE A 94 -4.78 2.93 -6.20
C ILE A 94 -4.63 4.13 -5.26
N ARG A 95 -5.04 5.32 -5.70
CA ARG A 95 -4.98 6.57 -4.92
C ARG A 95 -5.72 6.47 -3.60
N VAL A 96 -7.01 6.12 -3.63
CA VAL A 96 -7.83 5.99 -2.40
C VAL A 96 -7.23 4.98 -1.42
N ARG A 97 -6.65 3.89 -1.92
CA ARG A 97 -6.04 2.87 -1.06
C ARG A 97 -4.65 3.25 -0.57
N ALA A 98 -3.93 4.09 -1.31
CA ALA A 98 -2.61 4.58 -0.92
C ALA A 98 -2.66 5.41 0.36
N GLU A 99 -3.80 6.03 0.69
CA GLU A 99 -4.02 6.75 1.95
C GLU A 99 -3.83 5.86 3.19
N LEU A 100 -3.98 4.54 3.04
CA LEU A 100 -3.81 3.57 4.12
C LEU A 100 -2.35 3.12 4.30
N LEU A 101 -1.46 3.46 3.36
CA LEU A 101 -0.08 3.06 3.39
C LEU A 101 0.76 3.93 4.33
N PRO A 102 1.93 3.43 4.78
CA PRO A 102 2.96 4.27 5.38
C PRO A 102 3.33 5.45 4.46
N GLU A 103 3.61 6.60 5.07
CA GLU A 103 3.91 7.87 4.39
C GLU A 103 4.88 7.72 3.21
N GLN A 104 6.00 7.03 3.42
CA GLN A 104 7.04 6.86 2.40
C GLN A 104 6.57 6.06 1.18
N GLU A 105 5.66 5.11 1.38
CA GLU A 105 5.11 4.28 0.30
C GLU A 105 3.93 4.97 -0.39
N ARG A 106 3.14 5.73 0.38
CA ARG A 106 2.09 6.60 -0.16
C ARG A 106 2.68 7.65 -1.09
N ALA A 107 3.68 8.42 -0.64
CA ALA A 107 4.34 9.44 -1.43
C ALA A 107 4.93 8.90 -2.76
N LEU A 108 5.45 7.66 -2.73
CA LEU A 108 5.94 6.99 -3.94
C LEU A 108 4.81 6.69 -4.94
N LEU A 109 3.65 6.25 -4.48
CA LEU A 109 2.50 6.01 -5.36
C LEU A 109 1.88 7.31 -5.85
N GLU A 110 1.77 8.34 -5.01
CA GLU A 110 1.26 9.66 -5.39
C GLU A 110 2.15 10.31 -6.47
N ALA A 111 3.48 10.28 -6.30
CA ALA A 111 4.42 10.75 -7.31
C ALA A 111 4.16 10.16 -8.70
N VAL A 112 3.87 8.86 -8.77
CA VAL A 112 3.67 8.14 -10.04
C VAL A 112 2.25 8.30 -10.58
N TYR A 113 1.23 8.11 -9.75
CA TYR A 113 -0.16 8.01 -10.19
C TYR A 113 -0.94 9.33 -10.10
N GLN A 114 -0.60 10.20 -9.15
CA GLN A 114 -1.25 11.51 -8.99
C GLN A 114 -0.50 12.59 -9.73
N HIS A 115 0.84 12.59 -9.68
CA HIS A 115 1.67 13.61 -10.33
C HIS A 115 2.19 13.19 -11.71
N GLY A 116 1.95 11.95 -12.14
CA GLY A 116 2.37 11.46 -13.46
C GLY A 116 3.90 11.42 -13.65
N GLN A 117 4.68 11.41 -12.57
CA GLN A 117 6.14 11.45 -12.67
C GLN A 117 6.68 10.14 -13.25
N ARG A 118 7.69 10.26 -14.11
CA ARG A 118 8.38 9.11 -14.66
C ARG A 118 9.16 8.39 -13.57
N LEU A 119 9.09 7.06 -13.50
CA LEU A 119 9.79 6.25 -12.48
C LEU A 119 11.31 6.50 -12.43
N GLY A 120 11.95 6.87 -13.54
CA GLY A 120 13.37 7.24 -13.56
C GLY A 120 13.66 8.52 -12.75
N GLN A 121 12.78 9.51 -12.84
CA GLN A 121 12.89 10.76 -12.09
C GLN A 121 12.63 10.52 -10.59
N VAL A 122 11.58 9.75 -10.27
CA VAL A 122 11.28 9.36 -8.89
C VAL A 122 12.44 8.59 -8.27
N ALA A 123 13.06 7.67 -9.03
CA ALA A 123 14.22 6.92 -8.58
C ALA A 123 15.42 7.83 -8.25
N LEU A 124 15.66 8.85 -9.07
CA LEU A 124 16.71 9.86 -8.86
C LEU A 124 16.45 10.66 -7.57
N MET A 125 15.22 11.13 -7.35
CA MET A 125 14.83 11.84 -6.12
C MET A 125 15.04 10.99 -4.86
N MET A 126 14.74 9.69 -4.94
CA MET A 126 14.93 8.73 -3.84
C MET A 126 16.37 8.20 -3.71
N ARG A 127 17.28 8.58 -4.62
CA ARG A 127 18.67 8.06 -4.70
C ARG A 127 18.73 6.52 -4.80
N VAL A 128 17.83 5.92 -5.58
CA VAL A 128 17.82 4.48 -5.85
C VAL A 128 17.92 4.21 -7.35
N SER A 129 18.32 3.00 -7.74
CA SER A 129 18.30 2.64 -9.17
C SER A 129 16.86 2.60 -9.72
N PRO A 130 16.64 2.94 -11.00
CA PRO A 130 15.32 2.81 -11.64
C PRO A 130 14.75 1.39 -11.58
N ARG A 131 15.62 0.36 -11.59
CA ARG A 131 15.21 -1.05 -11.44
C ARG A 131 14.62 -1.31 -10.05
N THR A 132 15.25 -0.78 -9.00
CA THR A 132 14.77 -0.87 -7.62
C THR A 132 13.43 -0.16 -7.46
N ALA A 133 13.30 1.07 -7.98
CA ALA A 133 12.06 1.84 -7.93
C ALA A 133 10.91 1.10 -8.64
N ARG A 134 11.14 0.58 -9.85
CA ARG A 134 10.14 -0.23 -10.59
C ARG A 134 9.70 -1.47 -9.81
N ARG A 135 10.65 -2.21 -9.23
CA ARG A 135 10.35 -3.40 -8.42
C ARG A 135 9.52 -3.03 -7.20
N ARG A 136 9.87 -1.94 -6.51
CA ARG A 136 9.15 -1.45 -5.33
C ARG A 136 7.74 -1.04 -5.68
N VAL A 137 7.55 -0.19 -6.70
CA VAL A 137 6.22 0.26 -7.16
C VAL A 137 5.36 -0.92 -7.59
N ARG A 138 5.90 -1.88 -8.35
CA ARG A 138 5.15 -3.10 -8.72
C ARG A 138 4.70 -3.90 -7.50
N GLY A 139 5.57 -4.06 -6.50
CA GLY A 139 5.23 -4.71 -5.25
C GLY A 139 4.11 -3.99 -4.49
N LEU A 140 4.18 -2.65 -4.42
CA LEU A 140 3.15 -1.82 -3.79
C LEU A 140 1.80 -1.96 -4.50
N ILE A 141 1.76 -1.88 -5.83
CA ILE A 141 0.52 -2.03 -6.62
C ILE A 141 -0.08 -3.41 -6.38
N THR A 142 0.71 -4.48 -6.50
CA THR A 142 0.23 -5.85 -6.23
C THR A 142 -0.32 -5.99 -4.82
N ARG A 143 0.31 -5.36 -3.82
CA ARG A 143 -0.16 -5.38 -2.43
C ARG A 143 -1.47 -4.61 -2.24
N VAL A 144 -1.53 -3.36 -2.71
CA VAL A 144 -2.71 -2.48 -2.63
C VAL A 144 -3.93 -3.06 -3.35
N LEU A 145 -3.69 -3.81 -4.42
CA LEU A 145 -4.75 -4.49 -5.17
C LEU A 145 -5.09 -5.88 -4.64
N SER A 146 -4.34 -6.41 -3.67
CA SER A 146 -4.60 -7.74 -3.12
C SER A 146 -5.88 -7.80 -2.28
N ASP A 147 -6.59 -8.92 -2.35
CA ASP A 147 -7.81 -9.13 -1.58
C ASP A 147 -7.55 -9.06 -0.06
N GLY A 148 -6.38 -9.54 0.38
CA GLY A 148 -5.97 -9.44 1.78
C GLY A 148 -5.83 -7.99 2.27
N PHE A 149 -5.28 -7.10 1.44
CA PHE A 149 -5.20 -5.67 1.76
C PHE A 149 -6.60 -5.06 1.90
N ILE A 150 -7.47 -5.30 0.90
CA ILE A 150 -8.84 -4.78 0.87
C ILE A 150 -9.64 -5.28 2.08
N TYR A 151 -9.52 -6.57 2.37
CA TYR A 151 -10.20 -7.21 3.49
C TYR A 151 -9.77 -6.60 4.83
N VAL A 152 -8.46 -6.52 5.09
CA VAL A 152 -7.95 -5.92 6.34
C VAL A 152 -8.34 -4.45 6.46
N ALA A 153 -8.23 -3.67 5.38
CA ALA A 153 -8.61 -2.26 5.36
C ALA A 153 -10.07 -2.04 5.76
N ARG A 154 -10.99 -2.88 5.27
CA ARG A 154 -12.43 -2.79 5.56
C ARG A 154 -12.80 -3.21 6.98
N HIS A 155 -12.13 -4.21 7.55
CA HIS A 155 -12.57 -4.85 8.80
C HIS A 155 -11.78 -4.42 10.04
N ARG A 156 -10.61 -3.78 9.87
CA ARG A 156 -9.72 -3.44 10.99
C ARG A 156 -10.38 -2.63 12.11
N GLY A 157 -11.40 -1.81 11.80
CA GLY A 157 -12.14 -1.03 12.79
C GLY A 157 -13.00 -1.85 13.76
N GLY A 158 -13.38 -3.08 13.38
CA GLY A 158 -14.16 -3.99 14.23
C GLY A 158 -13.32 -5.05 14.94
N TRP A 159 -12.00 -5.04 14.80
CA TRP A 159 -11.11 -6.02 15.41
C TRP A 159 -10.53 -5.54 16.73
N SER A 160 -10.11 -6.48 17.57
CA SER A 160 -9.34 -6.12 18.77
C SER A 160 -8.07 -5.36 18.37
N PRO A 161 -7.62 -4.37 19.16
CA PRO A 161 -6.45 -3.56 18.80
C PRO A 161 -5.21 -4.39 18.51
N ARG A 162 -4.96 -5.46 19.28
CA ARG A 162 -3.84 -6.39 19.05
C ARG A 162 -3.93 -7.10 17.70
N PHE A 163 -5.12 -7.61 17.35
CA PHE A 163 -5.36 -8.28 16.07
C PHE A 163 -5.22 -7.32 14.89
N ALA A 164 -5.84 -6.14 14.98
CA ALA A 164 -5.74 -5.09 13.97
C ALA A 164 -4.29 -4.62 13.76
N SER A 165 -3.53 -4.50 14.84
CA SER A 165 -2.12 -4.07 14.82
C SER A 165 -1.22 -5.06 14.08
N VAL A 166 -1.40 -6.37 14.30
CA VAL A 166 -0.64 -7.41 13.58
C VAL A 166 -1.08 -7.49 12.11
N ALA A 167 -2.38 -7.50 11.86
CA ALA A 167 -2.92 -7.62 10.50
C ALA A 167 -2.53 -6.42 9.62
N SER A 168 -2.58 -5.20 10.15
CA SER A 168 -2.18 -3.99 9.41
C SER A 168 -0.71 -4.05 9.01
N ARG A 169 0.20 -4.41 9.94
CA ARG A 169 1.63 -4.54 9.62
C ARG A 169 1.90 -5.55 8.52
N VAL A 170 1.23 -6.70 8.55
CA VAL A 170 1.50 -7.76 7.57
C VAL A 170 0.87 -7.47 6.21
N PHE A 171 -0.41 -7.10 6.18
CA PHE A 171 -1.17 -7.00 4.93
C PHE A 171 -1.16 -5.59 4.33
N ILE A 172 -1.15 -4.53 5.14
CA ILE A 172 -1.13 -3.14 4.67
C ILE A 172 0.31 -2.66 4.48
N GLU A 173 1.15 -2.78 5.52
CA GLU A 173 2.54 -2.32 5.48
C GLU A 173 3.48 -3.33 4.77
N GLY A 174 3.00 -4.56 4.52
CA GLY A 174 3.79 -5.60 3.85
C GLY A 174 4.98 -6.12 4.64
N MET A 175 4.96 -6.00 5.98
CA MET A 175 6.00 -6.56 6.83
C MET A 175 5.97 -8.08 6.80
N THR A 176 7.15 -8.69 6.97
CA THR A 176 7.23 -10.13 7.25
C THR A 176 6.57 -10.43 8.60
N ILE A 177 6.05 -11.65 8.80
CA ILE A 177 5.44 -12.06 10.09
C ILE A 177 6.42 -11.86 11.26
N ARG A 178 7.71 -12.16 11.05
CA ARG A 178 8.77 -11.91 12.06
C ARG A 178 8.97 -10.42 12.33
N GLY A 179 8.96 -9.59 11.29
CA GLY A 179 9.05 -8.14 11.43
C GLY A 179 7.84 -7.56 12.19
N ALA A 180 6.63 -8.01 11.83
CA ALA A 180 5.40 -7.63 12.51
C ALA A 180 5.39 -8.08 13.99
N ALA A 181 5.87 -9.28 14.31
CA ALA A 181 6.01 -9.77 15.68
C ALA A 181 6.90 -8.84 16.52
N ARG A 182 8.11 -8.51 16.02
CA ARG A 182 9.01 -7.57 16.69
C ARG A 182 8.38 -6.19 16.86
N ALA A 183 7.77 -5.66 15.80
CA ALA A 183 7.18 -4.32 15.82
C ALA A 183 5.90 -4.19 16.67
N SER A 184 5.21 -5.30 16.94
CA SER A 184 3.99 -5.35 17.77
C SER A 184 4.23 -5.84 19.19
N GLY A 185 5.46 -6.25 19.54
CA GLY A 185 5.76 -6.88 20.82
C GLY A 185 5.04 -8.21 21.03
N GLN A 186 4.63 -8.89 19.96
CA GLN A 186 3.93 -10.17 20.02
C GLN A 186 4.86 -11.33 19.69
N SER A 187 4.53 -12.52 20.17
CA SER A 187 5.27 -13.73 19.77
C SER A 187 5.06 -14.02 18.28
N TYR A 188 6.05 -14.64 17.64
CA TYR A 188 5.94 -15.09 16.25
C TYR A 188 4.75 -16.04 16.04
N HIS A 189 4.48 -16.92 17.02
CA HIS A 189 3.37 -17.86 16.97
C HIS A 189 2.02 -17.12 16.93
N THR A 190 1.83 -16.14 17.83
CA THR A 190 0.62 -15.30 17.86
C THR A 190 0.41 -14.59 16.52
N CYS A 191 1.44 -13.97 15.96
CA CYS A 191 1.32 -13.31 14.66
C CYS A 191 0.99 -14.30 13.53
N ARG A 192 1.55 -15.51 13.55
CA ARG A 192 1.24 -16.57 12.59
C ARG A 192 -0.23 -16.99 12.69
N CYS A 193 -0.76 -17.18 13.89
CA CYS A 193 -2.18 -17.51 14.13
C CYS A 193 -3.10 -16.42 13.59
N VAL A 194 -2.81 -15.15 13.88
CA VAL A 194 -3.58 -14.00 13.34
C VAL A 194 -3.58 -14.02 11.81
N CYS A 195 -2.40 -14.20 11.18
CA CYS A 195 -2.30 -14.25 9.72
C CYS A 195 -3.08 -15.45 9.12
N ALA A 196 -3.07 -16.60 9.78
CA ALA A 196 -3.84 -17.76 9.36
C ALA A 196 -5.34 -17.49 9.46
N ALA A 197 -5.81 -16.91 10.56
CA ALA A 197 -7.20 -16.52 10.76
C ALA A 197 -7.68 -15.52 9.69
N VAL A 198 -6.90 -14.48 9.38
CA VAL A 198 -7.24 -13.52 8.30
C VAL A 198 -7.38 -14.21 6.96
N ARG A 199 -6.46 -15.12 6.60
CA ARG A 199 -6.54 -15.86 5.34
C ARG A 199 -7.73 -16.83 5.30
N GLN A 200 -8.07 -17.45 6.42
CA GLN A 200 -9.24 -18.31 6.53
C GLN A 200 -10.53 -17.50 6.36
N MET A 201 -10.64 -16.37 7.05
CA MET A 201 -11.75 -15.46 6.89
C MET A 201 -11.89 -15.01 5.44
N LEU A 202 -10.77 -14.63 4.80
CA LEU A 202 -10.75 -14.21 3.38
C LEU A 202 -11.29 -15.30 2.44
N ARG A 203 -10.89 -16.57 2.66
CA ARG A 203 -11.37 -17.72 1.87
C ARG A 203 -12.86 -18.02 2.09
N ALA A 204 -13.38 -17.68 3.27
CA ALA A 204 -14.79 -17.87 3.58
C ALA A 204 -15.69 -16.79 2.95
N LEU A 205 -15.13 -15.68 2.43
CA LEU A 205 -15.94 -14.72 1.70
C LEU A 205 -16.37 -15.32 0.36
N PRO A 206 -17.67 -15.23 0.01
CA PRO A 206 -18.13 -15.63 -1.31
C PRO A 206 -17.45 -14.73 -2.36
N ALA A 207 -16.92 -15.33 -3.42
CA ALA A 207 -16.18 -14.64 -4.49
C ALA A 207 -16.98 -13.53 -5.19
N GLY A 208 -18.30 -13.46 -4.99
CA GLY A 208 -19.20 -12.45 -5.54
C GLY A 208 -19.67 -11.36 -4.55
N GLY A 209 -19.15 -11.30 -3.33
CA GLY A 209 -19.62 -10.42 -2.26
C GLY A 209 -19.18 -8.95 -2.38
N ALA A 210 -19.33 -8.32 -3.55
CA ALA A 210 -18.99 -6.90 -3.73
C ALA A 210 -19.97 -5.92 -3.05
N GLY A 211 -21.08 -6.40 -2.46
CA GLY A 211 -22.17 -5.52 -1.99
C GLY A 211 -22.72 -5.75 -0.59
N ARG A 212 -22.26 -6.75 0.18
CA ARG A 212 -22.82 -7.01 1.52
C ARG A 212 -21.73 -6.87 2.57
N ALA A 213 -21.76 -5.78 3.33
CA ALA A 213 -20.91 -5.62 4.51
C ALA A 213 -21.16 -6.82 5.43
N PRO A 214 -20.12 -7.58 5.82
CA PRO A 214 -20.32 -8.67 6.77
C PRO A 214 -20.70 -8.06 8.11
N VAL A 215 -21.77 -8.61 8.69
CA VAL A 215 -22.11 -8.45 10.09
C VAL A 215 -20.84 -8.84 10.87
N GLY A 216 -20.25 -7.88 11.58
CA GLY A 216 -18.95 -8.04 12.22
C GLY A 216 -18.90 -9.33 13.05
N PRO A 217 -17.74 -10.00 13.16
CA PRO A 217 -17.62 -11.21 13.96
C PRO A 217 -18.09 -10.86 15.36
N GLY A 218 -19.18 -11.51 15.81
CA GLY A 218 -19.64 -11.42 17.18
C GLY A 218 -18.42 -11.55 18.08
N ARG A 219 -18.18 -10.48 18.87
CA ARG A 219 -17.15 -10.31 19.88
C ARG A 219 -16.31 -11.58 20.06
N LEU A 220 -15.15 -11.65 19.39
CA LEU A 220 -14.19 -12.74 19.64
C LEU A 220 -14.04 -12.86 21.16
N PRO A 221 -14.15 -14.06 21.74
CA PRO A 221 -14.05 -14.23 23.18
C PRO A 221 -12.75 -13.58 23.62
N ALA A 222 -12.86 -12.62 24.55
CA ALA A 222 -11.70 -12.08 25.24
C ALA A 222 -11.04 -13.29 25.90
N GLY A 223 -9.94 -13.75 25.32
CA GLY A 223 -9.07 -14.70 25.99
C GLY A 223 -8.45 -13.95 27.15
N ASP A 224 -9.05 -14.07 28.33
CA ASP A 224 -8.49 -13.67 29.62
C ASP A 224 -7.25 -14.53 29.86
N GLY A 225 -6.14 -14.12 29.24
CA GLY A 225 -4.80 -14.64 29.48
C GLY A 225 -4.08 -13.70 30.43
N GLU A 226 -4.60 -13.54 31.64
CA GLU A 226 -3.81 -13.16 32.81
C GLU A 226 -2.98 -14.38 33.21
N GLY A 227 -1.66 -14.29 33.05
CA GLY A 227 -0.75 -15.38 33.36
C GLY A 227 0.69 -14.90 33.29
N ALA A 228 1.13 -14.31 34.41
CA ALA A 228 2.49 -14.11 34.95
C ALA A 228 3.63 -13.77 33.99
#